data_AF-A0A1G9SXP9-F1
#
_entry.id   AF-A0A1G9SXP9-F1
#
_cell.length_a   1.000
_cell.length_b   1.000
_cell.length_c   1.000
_cell.angle_alpha   90.00
_cell.angle_beta   90.00
_cell.angle_gamma   90.00
#
_symmetry.space_group_name_H-M   'P 1'
#
loop_
_entity.id
_entity.type
_entity.pdbx_description
1 polymer ?
#
loop_
_entity_poly.entity_id
_entity_poly.type
_entity_poly.pdbx_seq_one_letter_code
_entity_poly.pdbx_strand_id
1 'polypeptide(L)'
;MSKLVVIVQCQIVSPRCVGYACMKTFYDRTGKFENYPADARYMMFTCGGCCGAGLAGKLEDLLRKINRYKENKEDIIIHLASCICSDNYHRPPCPHLEYIKKIIERKGYPMVLGTYISKGASKKREEGIYKEF
;
A
#
# COMPACT_ATOMS: atom_id res chain seq x y z
N MET A 1 1.08 21.13 4.12
CA MET A 1 1.52 20.60 2.82
C MET A 1 0.66 19.39 2.48
N SER A 2 0.55 19.04 1.20
CA SER A 2 -0.30 17.94 0.72
C SER A 2 0.23 16.58 1.20
N LYS A 3 -0.66 15.71 1.69
CA LYS A 3 -0.33 14.34 2.10
C LYS A 3 0.15 13.51 0.90
N LEU A 4 1.17 12.68 1.11
CA LEU A 4 1.67 11.74 0.10
C LEU A 4 1.34 10.29 0.51
N VAL A 5 0.49 9.65 -0.27
CA VAL A 5 0.14 8.25 -0.11
C VAL A 5 1.08 7.37 -0.93
N VAL A 6 1.84 6.52 -0.27
CA VAL A 6 2.77 5.60 -0.92
C VAL A 6 2.15 4.22 -0.93
N ILE A 7 1.75 3.74 -2.11
CA ILE A 7 1.18 2.41 -2.26
C ILE A 7 2.30 1.40 -2.53
N VAL A 8 2.48 0.46 -1.61
CA VAL A 8 3.43 -0.65 -1.76
C VAL A 8 2.71 -1.85 -2.37
N GLN A 9 3.11 -2.20 -3.59
CA GLN A 9 2.58 -3.33 -4.34
C GLN A 9 3.47 -4.59 -4.18
N CYS A 10 2.93 -5.79 -4.32
CA CYS A 10 3.76 -6.99 -4.36
C CYS A 10 4.56 -7.08 -5.66
N GLN A 11 5.87 -7.30 -5.57
CA GLN A 11 6.77 -7.51 -6.72
C GLN A 11 6.36 -8.70 -7.60
N ILE A 12 5.80 -9.77 -7.04
CA ILE A 12 5.35 -10.93 -7.81
C ILE A 12 4.09 -10.60 -8.64
N VAL A 13 3.28 -9.64 -8.17
CA VAL A 13 2.02 -9.26 -8.83
C VAL A 13 2.23 -8.14 -9.84
N SER A 14 3.23 -7.28 -9.65
CA SER A 14 3.46 -6.12 -10.51
C SER A 14 3.65 -6.41 -12.00
N PRO A 15 4.23 -7.56 -12.45
CA PRO A 15 4.34 -7.84 -13.90
C PRO A 15 2.99 -7.95 -14.61
N ARG A 16 1.93 -8.35 -13.90
CA ARG A 16 0.56 -8.45 -14.45
C ARG A 16 -0.37 -7.33 -14.02
N CYS A 17 -0.02 -6.60 -12.96
CA CYS A 17 -0.87 -5.60 -12.35
C CYS A 17 -0.23 -4.22 -12.45
N VAL A 18 -0.75 -3.41 -13.35
CA VAL A 18 -0.30 -2.02 -13.57
C VAL A 18 -0.74 -1.04 -12.47
N GLY A 19 -1.50 -1.51 -11.48
CA GLY A 19 -1.95 -0.69 -10.33
C GLY A 19 -3.12 0.26 -10.61
N TYR A 20 -3.75 0.18 -11.78
CA TYR A 20 -4.86 1.06 -12.18
C TYR A 20 -6.01 1.10 -11.16
N ALA A 21 -6.43 -0.05 -10.61
CA ALA A 21 -7.51 -0.07 -9.63
C ALA A 21 -7.14 0.65 -8.32
N CYS A 22 -5.87 0.55 -7.88
CA CYS A 22 -5.39 1.28 -6.72
C CYS A 22 -5.39 2.79 -6.97
N MET A 23 -4.91 3.22 -8.14
CA MET A 23 -4.95 4.61 -8.58
C MET A 23 -6.39 5.15 -8.66
N LYS A 24 -7.28 4.43 -9.32
CA LYS A 24 -8.69 4.84 -9.47
C LYS A 24 -9.37 5.01 -8.12
N THR A 25 -9.21 4.05 -7.21
CA THR A 25 -9.76 4.11 -5.85
C THR A 25 -9.21 5.31 -5.07
N PHE A 26 -7.93 5.64 -5.27
CA PHE A 26 -7.32 6.84 -4.68
C PHE A 26 -8.00 8.11 -5.19
N TYR A 27 -8.07 8.33 -6.50
CA TYR A 27 -8.67 9.54 -7.07
C TYR A 27 -10.17 9.66 -6.80
N ASP A 28 -10.90 8.55 -6.82
CA ASP A 28 -12.33 8.51 -6.49
C ASP A 28 -12.59 8.71 -4.99
N ARG A 29 -11.54 8.72 -4.14
CA ARG A 29 -11.62 8.85 -2.68
C ARG A 29 -12.59 7.84 -2.06
N THR A 30 -12.40 6.56 -2.41
CA THR A 30 -13.25 5.46 -1.93
C THR A 30 -12.50 4.50 -1.01
N GLY A 31 -13.22 3.77 -0.16
CA GLY A 31 -12.67 2.73 0.70
C GLY A 31 -11.59 3.28 1.63
N LYS A 32 -10.37 2.71 1.55
CA LYS A 32 -9.25 3.12 2.41
C LYS A 32 -8.72 4.54 2.13
N PHE A 33 -9.28 5.26 1.15
CA PHE A 33 -8.85 6.61 0.79
C PHE A 33 -9.87 7.72 1.09
N GLU A 34 -11.03 7.41 1.71
CA GLU A 34 -12.13 8.37 1.94
C GLU A 34 -11.72 9.61 2.75
N ASN A 35 -10.82 9.44 3.73
CA ASN A 35 -10.43 10.51 4.65
C ASN A 35 -9.20 11.32 4.18
N TYR A 36 -8.71 11.10 2.95
CA TYR A 36 -7.58 11.86 2.42
C TYR A 36 -8.02 13.20 1.82
N PRO A 37 -7.27 14.29 2.05
CA PRO A 37 -7.62 15.58 1.50
C PRO A 37 -7.57 15.58 -0.04
N ALA A 38 -8.30 16.49 -0.66
CA ALA A 38 -8.40 16.56 -2.12
C ALA A 38 -7.03 16.80 -2.81
N ASP A 39 -6.15 17.53 -2.15
CA ASP A 39 -4.79 17.82 -2.63
C ASP A 39 -3.81 16.67 -2.40
N ALA A 40 -4.19 15.58 -1.72
CA ALA A 40 -3.32 14.44 -1.48
C ALA A 40 -2.81 13.87 -2.81
N ARG A 41 -1.52 13.58 -2.85
CA ARG A 41 -0.83 12.93 -3.97
C ARG A 41 -0.62 11.45 -3.66
N TYR A 42 -0.41 10.64 -4.68
CA TYR A 42 0.04 9.25 -4.47
C TYR A 42 1.26 8.93 -5.33
N MET A 43 2.03 7.96 -4.85
CA MET A 43 3.06 7.28 -5.62
C MET A 43 2.97 5.78 -5.36
N MET A 44 3.51 4.97 -6.27
CA MET A 44 3.46 3.52 -6.14
C MET A 44 4.83 2.90 -6.44
N PHE A 45 5.24 1.96 -5.61
CA PHE A 45 6.38 1.08 -5.90
C PHE A 45 6.16 -0.30 -5.29
N THR A 46 6.97 -1.26 -5.70
CA THR A 46 6.86 -2.63 -5.20
C THR A 46 7.58 -2.85 -3.86
N CYS A 47 7.24 -3.91 -3.13
CA CYS A 47 7.89 -4.37 -1.90
C CYS A 47 9.36 -4.79 -2.05
N GLY A 48 9.93 -4.74 -3.25
CA GLY A 48 11.35 -5.04 -3.49
C GLY A 48 11.71 -6.53 -3.51
N GLY A 49 10.76 -7.40 -3.88
CA GLY A 49 10.97 -8.85 -3.95
C GLY A 49 10.57 -9.59 -2.68
N CYS A 50 10.69 -10.92 -2.68
CA CYS A 50 10.49 -11.74 -1.48
C CYS A 50 11.82 -11.85 -0.72
N CYS A 51 11.86 -11.72 0.61
CA CYS A 51 10.74 -11.63 1.57
C CYS A 51 10.17 -10.21 1.82
N GLY A 52 10.56 -9.21 1.03
CA GLY A 52 10.18 -7.80 1.22
C GLY A 52 11.30 -6.93 1.79
N ALA A 53 12.49 -7.50 2.00
CA ALA A 53 13.64 -6.79 2.53
C ALA A 53 14.06 -5.58 1.67
N GLY A 54 13.87 -5.68 0.35
CA GLY A 54 14.15 -4.58 -0.59
C GLY A 54 13.31 -3.33 -0.36
N LEU A 55 12.21 -3.42 0.41
CA LEU A 55 11.41 -2.25 0.80
C LEU A 55 12.24 -1.25 1.62
N ALA A 56 13.17 -1.71 2.46
CA ALA A 56 13.97 -0.84 3.32
C ALA A 56 14.76 0.19 2.51
N GLY A 57 15.46 -0.26 1.45
CA GLY A 57 16.24 0.63 0.58
C GLY A 57 15.36 1.60 -0.23
N LYS A 58 14.14 1.19 -0.62
CA LYS A 58 13.19 2.08 -1.29
C LYS A 58 12.68 3.18 -0.37
N LEU A 59 12.41 2.86 0.89
CA LEU A 59 11.99 3.85 1.90
C LEU A 59 13.13 4.81 2.28
N GLU A 60 14.38 4.35 2.23
CA GLU A 60 15.56 5.21 2.37
C GLU A 60 15.75 6.14 1.18
N ASP A 61 15.59 5.63 -0.04
CA ASP A 61 15.62 6.48 -1.24
C ASP A 61 14.52 7.54 -1.19
N LEU A 62 13.30 7.14 -0.83
CA LEU A 62 12.18 8.06 -0.64
C LEU A 62 12.54 9.15 0.38
N LEU A 63 13.03 8.79 1.57
CA LEU A 63 13.45 9.75 2.61
C LEU A 63 14.49 10.75 2.08
N ARG A 64 15.47 10.26 1.33
CA ARG A 64 16.49 11.09 0.70
C ARG A 64 15.89 12.09 -0.30
N LYS A 65 14.88 11.69 -1.08
CA LYS A 65 14.19 12.59 -2.03
C LYS A 65 13.35 13.64 -1.29
N ILE A 66 12.61 13.24 -0.26
CA ILE A 66 11.83 14.14 0.59
C ILE A 66 12.71 15.24 1.18
N ASN A 67 13.83 14.84 1.78
CA ASN A 67 14.80 15.79 2.35
C ASN A 67 15.39 16.71 1.28
N ARG A 68 15.73 16.17 0.10
CA ARG A 68 16.25 16.96 -1.03
C ARG A 68 15.27 18.03 -1.50
N TYR A 69 13.98 17.72 -1.52
CA TYR A 69 12.92 18.64 -1.95
C TYR A 69 12.28 19.42 -0.80
N LYS A 70 12.83 19.32 0.43
CA LYS A 70 12.33 20.00 1.64
C LYS A 70 10.86 19.72 1.94
N GLU A 71 10.41 18.49 1.67
CA GLU A 71 9.10 17.99 2.08
C GLU A 71 9.15 17.37 3.49
N ASN A 72 8.00 17.23 4.14
CA ASN A 72 7.91 16.67 5.49
C ASN A 72 7.65 15.15 5.46
N LYS A 73 8.34 14.41 6.32
CA LYS A 73 8.15 12.96 6.43
C LYS A 73 6.79 12.61 7.05
N GLU A 74 6.29 13.47 7.93
CA GLU A 74 5.02 13.33 8.66
C GLU A 74 3.79 13.44 7.74
N ASP A 75 4.00 13.92 6.51
CA ASP A 75 2.97 13.99 5.49
C ASP A 75 2.83 12.70 4.68
N ILE A 76 3.63 11.68 4.98
CA ILE A 76 3.73 10.46 4.18
C ILE A 76 3.08 9.29 4.89
N ILE A 77 2.20 8.58 4.18
CA ILE A 77 1.52 7.41 4.71
C ILE A 77 1.73 6.23 3.75
N ILE A 78 2.18 5.10 4.29
CA ILE A 78 2.43 3.88 3.51
C ILE A 78 1.17 3.02 3.50
N HIS A 79 0.63 2.75 2.32
CA HIS A 79 -0.42 1.76 2.13
C HIS A 79 0.18 0.45 1.64
N LEU A 80 -0.05 -0.64 2.39
CA LEU A 80 0.18 -1.98 1.84
C LEU A 80 -0.99 -2.34 0.94
N ALA A 81 -0.74 -2.46 -0.37
CA ALA A 81 -1.79 -2.75 -1.35
C ALA A 81 -2.55 -4.04 -1.01
N SER A 82 -3.81 -4.13 -1.43
CA SER A 82 -4.66 -5.29 -1.17
C SER A 82 -4.03 -6.61 -1.60
N CYS A 83 -3.22 -6.62 -2.66
CA CYS A 83 -2.49 -7.81 -3.07
C CYS A 83 -1.49 -8.34 -2.02
N ILE A 84 -1.01 -7.52 -1.09
CA ILE A 84 -0.11 -7.91 0.00
C ILE A 84 -0.90 -8.32 1.25
N CYS A 85 -1.92 -7.56 1.63
CA CYS A 85 -2.53 -7.66 2.97
C CYS A 85 -3.92 -8.28 3.00
N SER A 86 -4.60 -8.46 1.86
CA SER A 86 -5.97 -8.99 1.83
C SER A 86 -6.03 -10.38 1.22
N ASP A 87 -6.92 -11.19 1.79
CA ASP A 87 -7.28 -12.50 1.26
C ASP A 87 -8.21 -12.33 0.04
N ASN A 88 -7.87 -12.94 -1.09
CA ASN A 88 -8.65 -12.83 -2.32
C ASN A 88 -8.52 -14.08 -3.18
N TYR A 89 -9.35 -14.15 -4.22
CA TYR A 89 -9.39 -15.24 -5.21
C TYR A 89 -8.01 -15.66 -5.73
N HIS A 90 -7.13 -14.69 -6.03
CA HIS A 90 -5.83 -15.01 -6.62
C HIS A 90 -4.82 -15.60 -5.63
N ARG A 91 -4.94 -15.28 -4.33
CA ARG A 91 -4.03 -15.72 -3.28
C ARG A 91 -4.46 -15.23 -1.89
N PRO A 92 -4.06 -15.94 -0.82
CA PRO A 92 -4.10 -15.43 0.54
C PRO A 92 -3.16 -14.22 0.74
N PRO A 93 -3.22 -13.56 1.91
CA PRO A 93 -2.26 -12.52 2.27
C PRO A 93 -0.81 -12.98 2.16
N CYS A 94 0.10 -12.02 1.97
CA CYS A 94 1.53 -12.30 1.88
C CYS A 94 2.03 -13.00 3.16
N PRO A 95 2.74 -14.13 3.06
CA PRO A 95 3.28 -14.82 4.22
C PRO A 95 4.33 -13.99 4.98
N HIS A 96 4.90 -12.96 4.33
CA HIS A 96 5.87 -12.03 4.92
C HIS A 96 5.24 -10.69 5.36
N LEU A 97 3.90 -10.61 5.47
CA LEU A 97 3.21 -9.38 5.83
C LEU A 97 3.78 -8.74 7.11
N GLU A 98 3.93 -9.52 8.18
CA GLU A 98 4.45 -9.03 9.47
C GLU A 98 5.91 -8.56 9.38
N TYR A 99 6.73 -9.22 8.56
CA TYR A 99 8.09 -8.78 8.31
C TYR A 99 8.13 -7.42 7.59
N ILE A 100 7.28 -7.24 6.57
CA ILE A 100 7.14 -5.98 5.84
C ILE A 100 6.65 -4.86 6.75
N LYS A 101 5.64 -5.12 7.61
CA LYS A 101 5.13 -4.16 8.60
C LYS A 101 6.25 -3.68 9.52
N LYS A 102 7.07 -4.59 10.06
CA LYS A 102 8.23 -4.26 10.92
C LYS A 102 9.26 -3.38 10.21
N ILE A 103 9.49 -3.56 8.91
CA ILE A 103 10.38 -2.67 8.15
C ILE A 103 9.82 -1.25 8.14
N ILE A 104 8.53 -1.08 7.81
CA ILE A 104 7.87 0.22 7.73
C ILE A 104 7.89 0.93 9.10
N GLU A 105 7.55 0.20 10.15
CA GLU A 105 7.56 0.69 11.53
C GLU A 105 8.96 1.13 11.97
N ARG A 106 10.00 0.32 11.74
CA ARG A 106 11.40 0.67 12.05
C ARG A 106 11.89 1.89 11.28
N LYS A 107 11.35 2.14 10.08
CA LYS A 107 11.63 3.34 9.29
C LYS A 107 10.81 4.54 9.75
N GLY A 108 9.86 4.36 10.67
CA GLY A 108 9.08 5.43 11.28
C GLY A 108 8.09 6.08 10.31
N TYR A 109 7.39 5.28 9.50
CA TYR A 109 6.29 5.76 8.68
C TYR A 109 4.95 5.24 9.22
N PRO A 110 3.88 6.06 9.22
CA PRO A 110 2.54 5.56 9.45
C PRO A 110 2.11 4.62 8.31
N MET A 111 1.30 3.63 8.66
CA MET A 111 0.93 2.55 7.75
C MET A 111 -0.57 2.26 7.79
N VAL A 112 -1.15 1.99 6.62
CA VAL A 112 -2.53 1.54 6.45
C VAL A 112 -2.54 0.23 5.65
N LEU A 113 -3.39 -0.70 6.05
CA LEU A 113 -3.61 -1.94 5.31
C LEU A 113 -4.76 -1.77 4.30
N GLY A 114 -4.46 -2.11 3.06
CA GLY A 114 -5.43 -2.17 1.98
C GLY A 114 -5.44 -0.94 1.10
N THR A 115 -5.95 -1.16 -0.11
CA THR A 115 -6.22 -0.11 -1.10
C THR A 115 -7.58 -0.40 -1.74
N TYR A 116 -7.57 -1.03 -2.91
CA TYR A 116 -8.76 -1.41 -3.66
C TYR A 116 -9.29 -2.78 -3.22
N ILE A 117 -10.60 -2.88 -3.01
CA ILE A 117 -11.29 -4.17 -2.85
C ILE A 117 -12.39 -4.25 -3.90
N SER A 118 -12.43 -5.35 -4.66
CA SER A 118 -13.48 -5.53 -5.67
C SER A 118 -14.81 -5.90 -5.03
N LYS A 119 -15.93 -5.53 -5.66
CA LYS A 119 -17.28 -5.90 -5.19
C LYS A 119 -17.43 -7.40 -4.94
N GLY A 120 -16.88 -8.23 -5.83
CA GLY A 120 -16.89 -9.69 -5.67
C GLY A 120 -16.08 -10.17 -4.47
N ALA A 121 -14.95 -9.52 -4.16
CA ALA A 121 -14.18 -9.85 -2.97
C ALA A 121 -14.89 -9.35 -1.70
N SER A 122 -15.60 -8.21 -1.72
CA SER A 122 -16.42 -7.75 -0.60
C SER A 122 -17.55 -8.74 -0.29
N LYS A 123 -18.30 -9.15 -1.32
CA LYS A 123 -19.38 -10.14 -1.17
C LYS A 123 -18.89 -11.46 -0.56
N LYS A 124 -17.73 -11.96 -1.03
CA LYS A 124 -17.12 -13.18 -0.46
C LYS A 124 -16.65 -13.01 1.00
N ARG A 125 -16.35 -11.79 1.45
CA ARG A 125 -16.06 -11.52 2.87
C ARG A 125 -17.33 -11.50 3.70
N GLU A 126 -18.40 -10.89 3.19
CA GLU A 126 -19.73 -10.93 3.82
C GLU A 126 -20.24 -12.37 3.97
N GLU A 127 -19.92 -13.25 3.01
CA GLU A 127 -20.22 -14.69 3.05
C GLU A 127 -19.25 -15.50 3.94
N GLY A 128 -18.25 -14.87 4.57
CA GLY A 128 -17.26 -15.53 5.44
C GLY A 128 -16.21 -16.37 4.72
N ILE A 129 -16.13 -16.30 3.40
CA ILE A 129 -15.18 -17.08 2.58
C ILE A 129 -13.77 -16.50 2.66
N TYR A 130 -13.66 -15.16 2.66
CA TYR A 130 -12.37 -14.45 2.81
C TYR A 130 -12.30 -13.78 4.16
N LYS A 131 -11.10 -13.77 4.76
CA LYS A 131 -10.86 -13.09 6.04
C LYS A 131 -10.85 -11.57 5.88
N GLU A 132 -11.37 -10.89 6.90
CA GLU A 132 -11.14 -9.45 7.12
C GLU A 132 -9.70 -9.20 7.63
N PHE A 133 -9.28 -7.94 7.57
CA PHE A 133 -7.90 -7.50 7.85
C PHE A 133 -7.47 -7.69 9.31
#